data_AF-A0A919LLG6-F1
#
_entry.id   AF-A0A919LLG6-F1
#
_cell.length_a   1.000
_cell.length_b   1.000
_cell.length_c   1.000
_cell.angle_alpha   90.00
_cell.angle_beta   90.00
_cell.angle_gamma   90.00
#
_symmetry.space_group_name_H-M   'P 1'
#
loop_
_entity.id
_entity.type
_entity.pdbx_description
1 polymer ?
#
loop_
_entity_poly.entity_id
_entity_poly.type
_entity_poly.pdbx_seq_one_letter_code
_entity_poly.pdbx_strand_id
1 'polypeptide(L)'
;MEKNGLFSQRIRLRHLHTFVAVAQQGTLGRAAETLNLSQPALSKTLNELEQLTGTRLFERGRLGAQLTLVGEQFLTHAVKVLDALNSAGQALNRKEGLNNDIVRIGALPTAALGILPTVIGQFHKQQKDITLQVATMNNTMLLAGLKSGEIDIGIGRMSDPELMSGLHYELLFLESLKLVVRPGHPLLQETVTLSRVMEWPVVVSPKGTVPRQNAEALLQSGL
;
A
#
# COMPACT_ATOMS: atom_id res chain seq x y z
N MET A 1 6.28 -34.68 -4.88
CA MET A 1 7.41 -34.12 -4.09
C MET A 1 8.57 -33.61 -4.96
N GLU A 2 8.84 -34.21 -6.13
CA GLU A 2 9.99 -33.81 -6.98
C GLU A 2 9.89 -32.43 -7.68
N LYS A 3 8.69 -31.95 -8.02
CA LYS A 3 8.51 -30.65 -8.71
C LYS A 3 8.98 -29.43 -7.89
N ASN A 4 8.76 -29.44 -6.57
CA ASN A 4 9.10 -28.30 -5.71
C ASN A 4 10.62 -28.11 -5.55
N GLY A 5 11.38 -29.22 -5.50
CA GLY A 5 12.84 -29.15 -5.42
C GLY A 5 13.45 -28.55 -6.69
N LEU A 6 12.98 -28.97 -7.86
CA LEU A 6 13.45 -28.45 -9.15
C LEU A 6 13.11 -26.98 -9.37
N PHE A 7 11.94 -26.53 -8.91
CA PHE A 7 11.54 -25.12 -8.97
C PHE A 7 12.52 -24.23 -8.20
N SER A 8 12.79 -24.57 -6.93
CA SER A 8 13.68 -23.78 -6.06
C SER A 8 15.13 -23.70 -6.58
N GLN A 9 15.61 -24.73 -7.27
CA GLN A 9 16.98 -24.77 -7.81
C GLN A 9 17.14 -23.98 -9.13
N ARG A 10 16.07 -23.88 -9.93
CA ARG A 10 16.10 -23.26 -11.26
C ARG A 10 15.62 -21.83 -11.27
N ILE A 11 14.77 -21.43 -10.31
CA ILE A 11 14.33 -20.05 -10.19
C ILE A 11 15.52 -19.13 -9.90
N ARG A 12 15.51 -17.94 -10.52
CA ARG A 12 16.54 -16.91 -10.41
C ARG A 12 15.86 -15.58 -10.08
N LEU A 13 16.57 -14.66 -9.44
CA LEU A 13 16.03 -13.35 -9.05
C LEU A 13 15.51 -12.54 -10.24
N ARG A 14 16.14 -12.66 -11.41
CA ARG A 14 15.65 -12.04 -12.65
C ARG A 14 14.21 -12.43 -12.98
N HIS A 15 13.80 -13.67 -12.68
CA HIS A 15 12.43 -14.13 -12.91
C HIS A 15 11.46 -13.36 -12.01
N LEU A 16 11.82 -13.19 -10.73
CA LEU A 16 11.01 -12.45 -9.77
C LEU A 16 10.94 -10.96 -10.11
N HIS A 17 12.06 -10.31 -10.43
CA HIS A 17 12.08 -8.91 -10.85
C HIS A 17 11.26 -8.67 -12.11
N THR A 18 11.39 -9.52 -13.13
CA THR A 18 10.57 -9.45 -14.35
C THR A 18 9.09 -9.60 -14.03
N PHE A 19 8.73 -10.61 -13.23
CA PHE A 19 7.34 -10.85 -12.86
C PHE A 19 6.72 -9.66 -12.12
N VAL A 20 7.38 -9.16 -11.08
CA VAL A 20 6.91 -8.03 -10.27
C VAL A 20 6.80 -6.76 -11.12
N ALA A 21 7.79 -6.49 -11.98
CA ALA A 21 7.76 -5.32 -12.87
C ALA A 21 6.58 -5.37 -13.85
N VAL A 22 6.26 -6.54 -14.42
CA VAL A 22 5.10 -6.70 -15.30
C VAL A 22 3.79 -6.51 -14.54
N ALA A 23 3.69 -7.08 -13.33
CA ALA A 23 2.52 -6.91 -12.46
C ALA A 23 2.26 -5.44 -12.11
N GLN A 24 3.31 -4.66 -11.85
CA GLN A 24 3.21 -3.24 -11.51
C GLN A 24 2.92 -2.34 -12.71
N GLN A 25 3.56 -2.60 -13.87
CA GLN A 25 3.46 -1.73 -15.03
C GLN A 25 2.29 -2.06 -15.97
N GLY A 26 1.65 -3.23 -15.80
CA GLY A 26 0.52 -3.72 -16.61
C GLY A 26 0.86 -4.03 -18.08
N THR A 27 2.07 -3.71 -18.54
CA THR A 27 2.51 -3.95 -19.91
C THR A 27 3.97 -4.39 -19.95
N LEU A 28 4.29 -5.29 -20.89
CA LEU A 28 5.66 -5.81 -21.03
C LEU A 28 6.63 -4.72 -21.51
N GLY A 29 6.17 -3.76 -22.32
CA GLY A 29 7.01 -2.66 -22.81
C GLY A 29 7.50 -1.76 -21.68
N ARG A 30 6.59 -1.24 -20.86
CA ARG A 30 6.93 -0.40 -19.69
C ARG A 30 7.76 -1.15 -18.65
N ALA A 31 7.46 -2.43 -18.43
CA ALA A 31 8.26 -3.27 -17.55
C ALA A 31 9.69 -3.45 -18.08
N ALA A 32 9.87 -3.55 -19.40
CA ALA A 32 11.17 -3.71 -20.01
C ALA A 32 12.01 -2.44 -19.89
N GLU A 33 11.39 -1.28 -20.13
CA GLU A 33 11.99 0.04 -19.87
C GLU A 33 12.43 0.18 -18.41
N THR A 34 11.55 -0.16 -17.47
CA THR A 34 11.83 -0.09 -16.01
C THR A 34 13.05 -0.93 -15.61
N LEU A 35 13.23 -2.08 -16.25
CA LEU A 35 14.34 -3.00 -15.97
C LEU A 35 15.56 -2.78 -16.88
N ASN A 36 15.56 -1.76 -17.75
CA ASN A 36 16.58 -1.53 -18.78
C ASN A 36 16.85 -2.78 -19.64
N LEU A 37 15.78 -3.48 -20.03
CA LEU A 37 15.82 -4.67 -20.87
C LEU A 37 15.09 -4.43 -22.20
N SER A 38 15.36 -5.27 -23.19
CA SER A 38 14.50 -5.34 -24.36
C SER A 38 13.21 -6.10 -24.05
N GLN A 39 12.10 -5.70 -24.65
CA GLN A 39 10.82 -6.40 -24.49
C GLN A 39 10.89 -7.90 -24.83
N PRO A 40 11.63 -8.36 -25.88
CA PRO A 40 11.84 -9.78 -26.13
C PRO A 40 12.57 -10.52 -25.00
N ALA A 41 13.59 -9.90 -24.40
CA ALA A 41 14.34 -10.49 -23.29
C ALA A 41 13.46 -10.63 -22.04
N LEU A 42 12.65 -9.61 -21.75
CA LEU A 42 11.68 -9.65 -20.66
C LEU A 42 10.61 -10.73 -20.89
N SER A 43 10.03 -10.78 -22.09
CA SER A 43 9.04 -11.79 -22.47
C SER A 43 9.59 -13.20 -22.33
N LYS A 44 10.83 -13.45 -22.77
CA LYS A 44 11.52 -14.73 -22.61
C LYS A 44 11.65 -15.11 -21.13
N THR A 45 12.11 -14.18 -20.30
CA THR A 45 12.29 -14.39 -18.85
C THR A 45 10.98 -14.71 -18.15
N LEU A 46 9.88 -14.05 -18.55
CA LEU A 46 8.55 -14.33 -18.03
C LEU A 46 8.04 -15.72 -18.46
N ASN A 47 8.23 -16.10 -19.73
CA ASN A 47 7.86 -17.43 -20.20
C ASN A 47 8.67 -18.54 -19.49
N GLU A 48 9.96 -18.32 -19.22
CA GLU A 48 10.79 -19.23 -18.42
C GLU A 48 10.19 -19.45 -17.02
N LEU A 49 9.69 -18.38 -16.38
CA LEU A 49 9.03 -18.48 -15.07
C LEU A 49 7.72 -19.27 -15.13
N GLU A 50 6.87 -19.02 -16.13
CA GLU A 50 5.62 -19.78 -16.31
C GLU A 50 5.88 -21.27 -16.59
N GLN A 51 6.97 -21.58 -17.31
CA GLN A 51 7.42 -22.97 -17.50
C GLN A 51 7.88 -23.60 -16.18
N LEU A 52 8.62 -22.86 -15.34
CA LEU A 52 9.10 -23.36 -14.05
C LEU A 52 7.94 -23.60 -13.07
N THR A 53 6.97 -22.70 -13.03
CA THR A 53 5.77 -22.83 -12.18
C THR A 53 4.77 -23.84 -12.75
N GLY A 54 4.85 -24.15 -14.06
CA GLY A 54 3.94 -25.05 -14.75
C GLY A 54 2.53 -24.48 -14.94
N THR A 55 2.36 -23.16 -14.75
CA THR A 55 1.09 -22.46 -14.85
C THR A 55 1.28 -21.07 -15.45
N ARG A 56 0.21 -20.51 -16.01
CA ARG A 56 0.21 -19.12 -16.46
C ARG A 56 -0.01 -18.21 -15.27
N LEU A 57 0.86 -17.22 -15.13
CA LEU A 57 0.78 -16.21 -14.08
C LEU A 57 0.11 -14.94 -14.60
N PHE A 58 0.06 -14.75 -15.92
CA PHE A 58 -0.66 -13.64 -16.56
C PHE A 58 -1.66 -14.11 -17.62
N GLU A 59 -2.79 -13.41 -17.69
CA GLU A 59 -3.69 -13.38 -18.83
C GLU A 59 -3.27 -12.27 -19.80
N ARG A 60 -3.25 -12.60 -21.10
CA ARG A 60 -2.94 -11.63 -22.16
C ARG A 60 -4.23 -11.13 -22.77
N GLY A 61 -4.48 -9.83 -22.70
CA GLY A 61 -5.67 -9.21 -23.26
C GLY A 61 -5.38 -7.86 -23.92
N ARG A 62 -6.45 -7.23 -24.44
CA ARG A 62 -6.38 -5.86 -25.01
C ARG A 62 -5.89 -4.80 -24.00
N LEU A 63 -6.04 -5.09 -22.70
CA LEU A 63 -5.65 -4.20 -21.60
C LEU A 63 -4.22 -4.44 -21.11
N GLY A 64 -3.45 -5.31 -21.78
CA GLY A 64 -2.09 -5.66 -21.39
C GLY A 64 -2.02 -7.00 -20.63
N ALA A 65 -1.09 -7.07 -19.67
CA ALA A 65 -0.85 -8.25 -18.85
C ALA A 65 -1.61 -8.11 -17.52
N GLN A 66 -2.58 -8.98 -17.28
CA GLN A 66 -3.34 -9.05 -16.04
C GLN A 66 -2.97 -10.32 -15.28
N LEU A 67 -2.90 -10.28 -13.95
CA LEU A 67 -2.56 -11.46 -13.17
C LEU A 67 -3.69 -12.50 -13.23
N THR A 68 -3.31 -13.78 -13.30
CA THR A 68 -4.24 -14.86 -12.97
C THR A 68 -4.39 -14.95 -11.45
N LEU A 69 -5.40 -15.67 -10.94
CA LEU A 69 -5.54 -15.94 -9.50
C LEU A 69 -4.27 -16.57 -8.90
N VAL A 70 -3.62 -17.47 -9.64
CA VAL A 70 -2.35 -18.08 -9.21
C VAL A 70 -1.20 -17.06 -9.29
N GLY A 71 -1.23 -16.15 -10.26
CA GLY A 71 -0.31 -15.02 -10.36
C GLY A 71 -0.39 -14.08 -9.16
N GLU A 72 -1.59 -13.77 -8.67
CA GLU A 72 -1.78 -12.94 -7.46
C GLU A 72 -1.20 -13.60 -6.21
N GLN A 73 -1.42 -14.91 -6.05
CA GLN A 73 -0.80 -15.69 -4.97
C GLN A 73 0.73 -15.69 -5.09
N PHE A 74 1.24 -15.92 -6.31
CA PHE A 74 2.68 -15.93 -6.57
C PHE A 74 3.32 -14.56 -6.29
N LEU A 75 2.64 -13.46 -6.62
CA LEU A 75 3.12 -12.09 -6.36
C LEU A 75 3.41 -11.85 -4.89
N THR A 76 2.53 -12.30 -4.01
CA THR A 76 2.71 -12.17 -2.56
C THR A 76 4.02 -12.82 -2.09
N HIS A 77 4.42 -13.95 -2.68
CA HIS A 77 5.67 -14.63 -2.34
C HIS A 77 6.90 -14.04 -3.05
N ALA A 78 6.77 -13.68 -4.32
CA ALA A 78 7.85 -13.11 -5.12
C ALA A 78 8.37 -11.81 -4.49
N VAL A 79 7.45 -10.97 -4.05
CA VAL A 79 7.74 -9.69 -3.39
C VAL A 79 8.50 -9.92 -2.08
N LYS A 80 8.01 -10.80 -1.19
CA LYS A 80 8.70 -11.14 0.08
C LYS A 80 10.14 -11.61 -0.10
N VAL A 81 10.42 -12.38 -1.15
CA VAL A 81 11.78 -12.85 -1.44
C VAL A 81 12.69 -11.69 -1.86
N LEU A 82 12.21 -10.79 -2.71
CA LEU A 82 12.97 -9.61 -3.12
C LEU A 82 13.22 -8.66 -1.96
N ASP A 83 12.24 -8.50 -1.06
CA ASP A 83 12.38 -7.66 0.13
C ASP A 83 13.41 -8.21 1.10
N ALA A 84 13.39 -9.52 1.36
CA ALA A 84 14.39 -10.16 2.21
C ALA A 84 15.82 -9.95 1.68
N LEU A 85 16.00 -9.95 0.35
CA LEU A 85 17.29 -9.68 -0.27
C LEU A 85 17.69 -8.21 -0.17
N ASN A 86 16.74 -7.29 -0.36
CA ASN A 86 16.98 -5.86 -0.15
C ASN A 86 17.39 -5.59 1.29
N SER A 87 16.69 -6.16 2.28
CA SER A 87 17.04 -6.05 3.70
C SER A 87 18.41 -6.65 4.01
N ALA A 88 18.77 -7.79 3.41
CA ALA A 88 20.10 -8.38 3.56
C ALA A 88 21.19 -7.46 2.98
N GLY A 89 20.97 -6.87 1.81
CA GLY A 89 21.88 -5.90 1.21
C GLY A 89 22.05 -4.63 2.06
N GLN A 90 20.96 -4.14 2.64
CA GLN A 90 21.00 -3.01 3.59
C GLN A 90 21.77 -3.38 4.86
N ALA A 91 21.61 -4.60 5.38
CA ALA A 91 22.35 -5.07 6.55
C ALA A 91 23.86 -5.10 6.32
N LEU A 92 24.32 -5.47 5.12
CA LEU A 92 25.75 -5.46 4.76
C LEU A 92 26.34 -4.05 4.66
N ASN A 93 25.52 -3.04 4.35
CA ASN A 93 25.94 -1.65 4.27
C ASN A 93 25.88 -0.92 5.63
N ARG A 94 25.48 -1.61 6.71
CA ARG A 94 25.58 -1.07 8.07
C ARG A 94 27.05 -1.03 8.48
N LYS A 95 27.63 0.16 8.54
CA LYS A 95 28.91 0.36 9.24
C LYS A 95 28.67 0.20 10.75
N GLU A 96 29.48 -0.61 11.40
CA GLU A 96 29.55 -0.64 12.87
C GLU A 96 29.77 0.79 13.40
N GLY A 97 28.83 1.26 14.22
CA GLY A 97 28.94 2.55 14.93
C GLY A 97 28.12 3.72 14.36
N LEU A 98 27.41 3.56 13.23
CA LEU A 98 26.41 4.54 12.78
C LEU A 98 25.02 3.89 12.82
N ASN A 99 24.36 3.94 13.99
CA ASN A 99 22.94 3.64 14.09
C ASN A 99 22.17 4.76 13.40
N ASN A 100 21.90 4.59 12.10
CA ASN A 100 20.88 5.33 11.37
C ASN A 100 19.81 4.34 10.94
N ASP A 101 19.18 3.68 11.91
CA ASP A 101 18.04 2.81 11.61
C ASP A 101 16.90 3.71 11.11
N ILE A 102 16.46 3.46 9.88
CA ILE A 102 15.36 4.18 9.26
C ILE A 102 14.10 3.34 9.43
N VAL A 103 13.04 3.94 9.98
CA VAL A 103 11.70 3.36 9.99
C VAL A 103 10.84 4.13 9.01
N ARG A 104 10.32 3.43 8.00
CA ARG A 104 9.49 4.00 6.93
C ARG A 104 8.02 3.83 7.28
N ILE A 105 7.33 4.95 7.43
CA ILE A 105 5.94 5.02 7.86
C ILE A 105 5.09 5.54 6.70
N GLY A 106 4.17 4.71 6.20
CA GLY A 106 3.09 5.16 5.33
C GLY A 106 1.88 5.57 6.16
N ALA A 107 1.24 6.69 5.83
CA ALA A 107 0.04 7.13 6.55
C ALA A 107 -1.01 7.72 5.62
N LEU A 108 -2.29 7.53 5.97
CA LEU A 108 -3.38 8.30 5.37
C LEU A 108 -3.24 9.78 5.75
N PRO A 109 -3.71 10.72 4.89
CA PRO A 109 -3.61 12.16 5.17
C PRO A 109 -4.17 12.58 6.54
N THR A 110 -5.29 12.00 6.98
CA THR A 110 -5.90 12.33 8.27
C THR A 110 -5.04 11.89 9.45
N ALA A 111 -4.45 10.70 9.37
CA ALA A 111 -3.55 10.19 10.40
C ALA A 111 -2.21 10.94 10.43
N ALA A 112 -1.68 11.28 9.26
CA ALA A 112 -0.43 12.03 9.12
C ALA A 112 -0.50 13.43 9.75
N LEU A 113 -1.64 14.09 9.63
CA LEU A 113 -1.87 15.41 10.23
C LEU A 113 -2.39 15.33 11.68
N GLY A 114 -3.05 14.24 12.05
CA GLY A 114 -3.63 14.04 13.38
C GLY A 114 -2.62 13.51 14.39
N ILE A 115 -2.41 12.20 14.39
CA ILE A 115 -1.70 11.51 15.48
C ILE A 115 -0.18 11.52 15.34
N LEU A 116 0.35 11.49 14.10
CA LEU A 116 1.77 11.29 13.87
C LEU A 116 2.68 12.38 14.46
N PRO A 117 2.37 13.69 14.40
CA PRO A 117 3.26 14.70 14.95
C PRO A 117 3.55 14.51 16.45
N THR A 118 2.52 14.17 17.22
CA THR A 118 2.64 13.91 18.66
C THR A 118 3.45 12.65 18.94
N VAL A 119 3.15 11.57 18.21
CA VAL A 119 3.85 10.27 18.34
C VAL A 119 5.33 10.41 17.99
N ILE A 120 5.65 11.06 16.86
CA ILE A 120 7.02 11.30 16.41
C ILE A 120 7.79 12.12 17.43
N GLY A 121 7.17 13.18 17.97
CA GLY A 121 7.79 14.02 19.00
C GLY A 121 8.09 13.27 20.30
N GLN A 122 7.26 12.31 20.69
CA GLN A 122 7.52 11.44 21.84
C GLN A 122 8.58 10.38 21.54
N PHE A 123 8.50 9.74 20.36
CA PHE A 123 9.44 8.71 19.93
C PHE A 123 10.87 9.25 19.85
N HIS A 124 11.07 10.41 19.22
CA HIS A 124 12.41 10.98 19.04
C HIS A 124 13.09 11.37 20.37
N LYS A 125 12.32 11.61 21.44
CA LYS A 125 12.88 11.81 22.79
C LYS A 125 13.47 10.52 23.37
N GLN A 126 12.89 9.37 23.04
CA GLN A 126 13.27 8.05 23.55
C GLN A 126 14.31 7.37 22.66
N GLN A 127 14.24 7.58 21.35
CA GLN A 127 15.07 6.94 20.33
C GLN A 127 15.68 8.00 19.42
N LYS A 128 16.84 8.54 19.83
CA LYS A 128 17.48 9.69 19.16
C LYS A 128 18.21 9.31 17.87
N ASP A 129 18.62 8.05 17.77
CA ASP A 129 19.44 7.54 16.65
C ASP A 129 18.57 6.91 15.54
N ILE A 130 17.25 6.86 15.71
CA ILE A 130 16.32 6.34 14.71
C ILE A 130 15.77 7.49 13.88
N THR A 131 15.89 7.37 12.56
CA THR A 131 15.28 8.29 11.60
C THR A 131 13.90 7.79 11.19
N LEU A 132 12.86 8.58 11.42
CA LEU A 132 11.52 8.30 10.92
C LEU A 132 11.33 8.96 9.55
N GLN A 133 11.04 8.18 8.51
CA GLN A 133 10.62 8.69 7.21
C GLN A 133 9.13 8.50 7.06
N VAL A 134 8.39 9.60 6.85
CA VAL A 134 6.93 9.57 6.77
C VAL A 134 6.48 9.99 5.38
N ALA A 135 5.64 9.17 4.76
CA ALA A 135 5.02 9.46 3.48
C ALA A 135 3.49 9.37 3.59
N THR A 136 2.80 10.37 3.02
CA THR A 136 1.35 10.39 2.93
C THR A 136 0.88 9.69 1.65
N MET A 137 -0.08 8.78 1.76
CA MET A 137 -0.59 7.99 0.64
C MET A 137 -2.05 7.56 0.86
N ASN A 138 -2.70 7.02 -0.17
CA ASN A 138 -4.04 6.42 -0.02
C ASN A 138 -3.94 4.99 0.53
N ASN A 139 -5.08 4.41 0.95
CA ASN A 139 -5.07 3.12 1.65
C ASN A 139 -4.58 1.98 0.74
N THR A 140 -4.95 1.98 -0.54
CA THR A 140 -4.51 0.97 -1.51
C THR A 140 -2.99 0.96 -1.66
N MET A 141 -2.38 2.14 -1.80
CA MET A 141 -0.92 2.29 -1.89
C MET A 141 -0.22 1.88 -0.58
N LEU A 142 -0.82 2.19 0.57
CA LEU A 142 -0.30 1.79 1.88
C LEU A 142 -0.26 0.27 2.02
N LEU A 143 -1.34 -0.42 1.64
CA LEU A 143 -1.39 -1.88 1.68
C LEU A 143 -0.37 -2.51 0.72
N ALA A 144 -0.23 -1.96 -0.49
CA ALA A 144 0.76 -2.43 -1.45
C ALA A 144 2.19 -2.23 -0.93
N GLY A 145 2.50 -1.05 -0.40
CA GLY A 145 3.82 -0.72 0.14
C GLY A 145 4.21 -1.56 1.36
N LEU A 146 3.25 -1.91 2.22
CA LEU A 146 3.47 -2.85 3.33
C LEU A 146 3.76 -4.28 2.81
N LYS A 147 2.97 -4.76 1.85
CA LYS A 147 3.17 -6.09 1.26
C LYS A 147 4.50 -6.18 0.50
N SER A 148 4.99 -5.05 -0.01
CA SER A 148 6.25 -4.94 -0.73
C SER A 148 7.42 -4.41 0.06
N GLY A 149 7.32 -4.31 1.38
CA GLY A 149 8.42 -3.86 2.22
C GLY A 149 8.97 -2.47 1.87
N GLU A 150 8.22 -1.68 1.09
CA GLU A 150 8.55 -0.29 0.75
C GLU A 150 8.36 0.58 1.99
N ILE A 151 7.36 0.25 2.81
CA ILE A 151 7.12 0.82 4.13
C ILE A 151 7.11 -0.29 5.18
N ASP A 152 7.57 0.05 6.38
CA ASP A 152 7.69 -0.87 7.51
C ASP A 152 6.41 -0.84 8.36
N ILE A 153 5.77 0.34 8.47
CA ILE A 153 4.57 0.56 9.27
C ILE A 153 3.55 1.36 8.45
N GLY A 154 2.29 0.96 8.52
CA GLY A 154 1.18 1.64 7.85
C GLY A 154 0.14 2.13 8.86
N ILE A 155 -0.09 3.44 8.93
CA ILE A 155 -1.18 4.05 9.69
C ILE A 155 -2.33 4.35 8.73
N GLY A 156 -3.17 3.34 8.55
CA GLY A 156 -4.27 3.35 7.59
C GLY A 156 -5.61 2.95 8.20
N ARG A 157 -6.54 2.60 7.32
CA ARG A 157 -7.83 2.05 7.69
C ARG A 157 -7.86 0.55 7.42
N MET A 158 -8.65 -0.16 8.22
CA MET A 158 -9.04 -1.53 7.91
C MET A 158 -9.76 -1.55 6.54
N SER A 159 -9.58 -2.62 5.79
CA SER A 159 -10.12 -2.82 4.43
C SER A 159 -10.72 -4.21 4.32
N ASP A 160 -11.08 -4.63 3.10
CA ASP A 160 -11.60 -5.97 2.88
C ASP A 160 -10.59 -7.04 3.38
N PRO A 161 -11.05 -8.12 4.04
CA PRO A 161 -10.18 -9.15 4.60
C PRO A 161 -9.17 -9.74 3.60
N GLU A 162 -9.56 -9.85 2.33
CA GLU A 162 -8.68 -10.32 1.24
C GLU A 162 -7.47 -9.40 1.03
N LEU A 163 -7.69 -8.09 1.04
CA LEU A 163 -6.62 -7.09 0.91
C LEU A 163 -5.72 -7.05 2.15
N MET A 164 -6.26 -7.42 3.31
CA MET A 164 -5.55 -7.48 4.59
C MET A 164 -4.75 -8.77 4.79
N SER A 165 -4.95 -9.79 3.96
CA SER A 165 -4.22 -11.05 4.06
C SER A 165 -2.71 -10.86 4.00
N GLY A 166 -2.00 -11.49 4.95
CA GLY A 166 -0.54 -11.45 5.05
C GLY A 166 0.03 -10.20 5.76
N LEU A 167 -0.82 -9.36 6.34
CA LEU A 167 -0.44 -8.19 7.13
C LEU A 167 -0.96 -8.31 8.57
N HIS A 168 -0.23 -7.74 9.53
CA HIS A 168 -0.68 -7.62 10.91
C HIS A 168 -1.37 -6.27 11.13
N TYR A 169 -2.49 -6.26 11.85
CA TYR A 169 -3.26 -5.06 12.12
C TYR A 169 -3.58 -4.92 13.60
N GLU A 170 -3.56 -3.68 14.04
CA GLU A 170 -3.97 -3.29 15.38
C GLU A 170 -4.92 -2.09 15.27
N LEU A 171 -6.02 -2.13 16.01
CA LEU A 171 -6.93 -0.99 16.10
C LEU A 171 -6.31 0.07 17.01
N LEU A 172 -5.87 1.18 16.43
CA LEU A 172 -5.26 2.28 17.19
C LEU A 172 -6.29 3.24 17.78
N PHE A 173 -7.28 3.64 16.99
CA PHE A 173 -8.34 4.56 17.39
C PHE A 173 -9.51 4.51 16.40
N LEU A 174 -10.66 5.04 16.82
CA LEU A 174 -11.82 5.25 15.96
C LEU A 174 -11.88 6.72 15.54
N GLU A 175 -12.12 6.98 14.26
CA GLU A 175 -12.38 8.33 13.74
C GLU A 175 -13.89 8.59 13.70
N SER A 176 -14.31 9.78 14.14
CA SER A 176 -15.69 10.25 14.01
C SER A 176 -15.79 11.36 12.98
N LEU A 177 -16.76 11.27 12.07
CA LEU A 177 -17.12 12.40 11.21
C LEU A 177 -17.87 13.44 12.04
N LYS A 178 -17.50 14.72 11.90
CA LYS A 178 -18.12 15.84 12.63
C LYS A 178 -18.56 16.92 11.66
N LEU A 179 -19.70 17.55 11.95
CA LEU A 179 -20.09 18.80 11.33
C LEU A 179 -19.28 19.94 11.93
N VAL A 180 -18.71 20.79 11.09
CA VAL A 180 -17.94 21.95 11.51
C VAL A 180 -18.53 23.19 10.85
N VAL A 181 -18.77 24.22 11.65
CA VAL A 181 -19.30 25.52 11.22
C VAL A 181 -18.44 26.64 11.81
N ARG A 182 -18.53 27.84 11.22
CA ARG A 182 -17.87 29.02 11.79
C ARG A 182 -18.43 29.36 13.19
N PRO A 183 -17.67 30.06 14.04
CA PRO A 183 -18.22 30.63 15.27
C PRO A 183 -19.46 31.49 15.00
N GLY A 184 -20.48 31.37 15.86
CA GLY A 184 -21.75 32.11 15.73
C GLY A 184 -22.59 31.76 14.50
N HIS A 185 -22.44 30.55 13.94
CA HIS A 185 -23.31 30.09 12.86
C HIS A 185 -24.74 29.86 13.37
N PRO A 186 -25.80 30.16 12.60
CA PRO A 186 -27.19 29.95 13.03
C PRO A 186 -27.48 28.52 13.52
N LEU A 187 -26.87 27.51 12.89
CA LEU A 187 -26.95 26.11 13.31
C LEU A 187 -26.50 25.86 14.77
N LEU A 188 -25.73 26.74 15.39
CA LEU A 188 -25.28 26.57 16.79
C LEU A 188 -26.35 26.97 17.82
N GLN A 189 -27.37 27.73 17.43
CA GLN A 189 -28.42 28.22 18.35
C GLN A 189 -29.69 27.37 18.32
N GLU A 190 -29.75 26.39 17.42
CA GLU A 190 -30.90 25.51 17.20
C GLU A 190 -30.50 24.05 17.46
N THR A 191 -31.49 23.16 17.58
CA THR A 191 -31.21 21.71 17.54
C THR A 191 -30.77 21.34 16.12
N VAL A 192 -29.56 20.83 15.97
CA VAL A 192 -28.99 20.50 14.66
C VAL A 192 -29.60 19.21 14.13
N THR A 193 -30.34 19.32 13.02
CA THR A 193 -30.83 18.19 12.22
C THR A 193 -30.18 18.17 10.85
N LEU A 194 -30.11 16.99 10.22
CA LEU A 194 -29.54 16.87 8.88
C LEU A 194 -30.31 17.70 7.85
N SER A 195 -31.65 17.71 7.93
CA SER A 195 -32.51 18.54 7.09
C SER A 195 -32.12 20.01 7.15
N ARG A 196 -31.84 20.54 8.35
CA ARG A 196 -31.46 21.94 8.54
C ARG A 196 -30.05 22.22 8.02
N VAL A 197 -29.12 21.28 8.18
CA VAL A 197 -27.77 21.38 7.60
C VAL A 197 -27.84 21.50 6.07
N MET A 198 -28.75 20.74 5.44
CA MET A 198 -28.94 20.73 4.00
C MET A 198 -29.52 22.03 3.41
N GLU A 199 -30.01 22.94 4.25
CA GLU A 199 -30.41 24.29 3.82
C GLU A 199 -29.22 25.21 3.55
N TRP A 200 -28.01 24.77 3.93
CA TRP A 200 -26.76 25.51 3.74
C TRP A 200 -25.85 24.78 2.74
N PRO A 201 -24.95 25.51 2.04
CA PRO A 201 -23.90 24.87 1.24
C PRO A 201 -22.99 24.00 2.12
N VAL A 202 -22.89 22.70 1.82
CA VAL A 202 -22.05 21.76 2.56
C VAL A 202 -20.76 21.51 1.80
N VAL A 203 -19.63 21.84 2.44
CA VAL A 203 -18.30 21.45 1.95
C VAL A 203 -17.94 20.07 2.48
N VAL A 204 -17.46 19.22 1.59
CA VAL A 204 -17.21 17.79 1.82
C VAL A 204 -15.84 17.40 1.31
N SER A 205 -15.32 16.26 1.77
CA SER A 205 -14.04 15.73 1.29
C SER A 205 -14.08 15.38 -0.22
N PRO A 206 -12.93 15.33 -0.90
CA PRO A 206 -12.86 14.96 -2.31
C PRO A 206 -13.49 13.59 -2.62
N LYS A 207 -13.98 13.43 -3.84
CA LYS A 207 -14.52 12.15 -4.35
C LYS A 207 -13.48 11.02 -4.23
N GLY A 208 -13.96 9.81 -3.95
CA GLY A 208 -13.12 8.62 -3.78
C GLY A 208 -12.46 8.48 -2.40
N THR A 209 -12.77 9.37 -1.46
CA THR A 209 -12.29 9.26 -0.06
C THR A 209 -13.38 8.66 0.84
N VAL A 210 -12.99 7.85 1.83
CA VAL A 210 -13.96 7.29 2.80
C VAL A 210 -14.73 8.37 3.57
N PRO A 211 -14.14 9.51 4.01
CA PRO A 211 -14.93 10.58 4.63
C PRO A 211 -15.99 11.14 3.69
N ARG A 212 -15.74 11.20 2.37
CA ARG A 212 -16.75 11.57 1.39
C ARG A 212 -17.85 10.53 1.28
N GLN A 213 -17.53 9.24 1.21
CA GLN A 213 -18.52 8.15 1.19
C GLN A 213 -19.40 8.17 2.45
N ASN A 214 -18.81 8.32 3.63
CA ASN A 214 -19.53 8.41 4.90
C ASN A 214 -20.43 9.65 4.94
N ALA A 215 -19.94 10.79 4.46
CA ALA A 215 -20.75 12.01 4.36
C ALA A 215 -21.92 11.82 3.38
N GLU A 216 -21.70 11.24 2.21
CA GLU A 216 -22.76 10.97 1.23
C GLU A 216 -23.80 9.97 1.78
N ALA A 217 -23.36 8.89 2.42
CA ALA A 217 -24.24 7.92 3.06
C ALA A 217 -25.10 8.57 4.15
N LEU A 218 -24.49 9.42 5.00
CA LEU A 218 -25.22 10.20 6.00
C LEU A 218 -26.27 11.10 5.35
N LEU A 219 -25.89 11.87 4.33
CA LEU A 219 -26.77 12.80 3.62
C LEU A 219 -27.92 12.09 2.88
N GLN A 220 -27.68 10.88 2.38
CA GLN A 220 -28.70 10.06 1.71
C GLN A 220 -29.63 9.33 2.69
N SER A 221 -29.18 9.08 3.92
CA SER A 221 -29.94 8.31 4.92
C SER A 221 -31.15 9.04 5.50
N GLY A 222 -31.29 10.35 5.28
CA GLY A 222 -32.51 11.12 5.58
C GLY A 222 -32.97 11.16 7.04
N LEU A 223 -32.10 10.79 8.00
CA LEU A 223 -32.37 10.86 9.44
C LEU A 223 -32.21 12.27 10.01
#